data_AF-A0A7V5R2D9-F1
#
_entry.id   AF-A0A7V5R2D9-F1
#
_cell.length_a   1.000
_cell.length_b   1.000
_cell.length_c   1.000
_cell.angle_alpha   90.00
_cell.angle_beta   90.00
_cell.angle_gamma   90.00
#
_symmetry.space_group_name_H-M   'P 1'
#
loop_
_entity.id
_entity.type
_entity.pdbx_description
1 polymer ?
#
loop_
_entity_poly.entity_id
_entity_poly.type
_entity_poly.pdbx_seq_one_letter_code
_entity_poly.pdbx_strand_id
1 'polypeptide(L)'
;MTTIIHSLSASIDHIINHIGQKLVVGTPLGIGKPNPLVNALFERAAHDSNIHLEIFTALSLQVPKAKSLLEERFLKPFTDRIFPNHPDLVYIDKVKNNSLPSNIKITEFYMQSGKMLRSSPAQKNYTSSNYTHAARDMIGKGLNVVMQMVAIKQTEQGRVYSLCSNTDLTLDIDAIYQRKGQQKPCMVAMVNPHMPFMGGKAQVDDDFFDIIVDDEDLYFQPFATPRAAVGMIDYQIGLLTSCLIKDEGTLQVGIGSLGDALIYFTKLRHQQNQSYMKLIDGFAIKEKFGNVVAEIGSTAVFAKGLYAASEMFVEGFAHLYDAGILKRKVYPDAQIQTLINQGLLAEGVPANVIEILLQNNILD
;
A
#
# COMPACT_ATOMS: atom_id res chain seq x y z
N MET A 1 -23.09 -8.51 -14.73
CA MET A 1 -22.40 -9.02 -15.92
C MET A 1 -21.32 -8.03 -16.25
N THR A 2 -20.06 -8.48 -16.25
CA THR A 2 -18.90 -7.64 -16.46
C THR A 2 -18.81 -7.19 -17.91
N THR A 3 -18.53 -5.90 -18.16
CA THR A 3 -18.33 -5.35 -19.50
C THR A 3 -16.85 -5.09 -19.73
N ILE A 4 -16.27 -5.70 -20.77
CA ILE A 4 -14.88 -5.46 -21.18
C ILE A 4 -14.87 -4.44 -22.32
N ILE A 5 -14.06 -3.38 -22.19
CA ILE A 5 -13.97 -2.26 -23.13
C ILE A 5 -12.51 -2.04 -23.51
N HIS A 6 -12.21 -2.01 -24.80
CA HIS A 6 -10.85 -1.88 -25.36
C HIS A 6 -10.53 -0.47 -25.87
N SER A 7 -11.19 0.55 -25.31
CA SER A 7 -10.99 1.94 -25.70
C SER A 7 -11.24 2.87 -24.52
N LEU A 8 -10.27 3.75 -24.25
CA LEU A 8 -10.39 4.74 -23.18
C LEU A 8 -11.63 5.62 -23.33
N SER A 9 -11.89 6.16 -24.52
CA SER A 9 -13.04 7.06 -24.75
C SER A 9 -14.37 6.33 -24.49
N ALA A 10 -14.53 5.12 -25.03
CA ALA A 10 -15.73 4.32 -24.84
C ALA A 10 -15.92 3.93 -23.35
N SER A 11 -14.83 3.71 -22.62
CA SER A 11 -14.90 3.41 -21.18
C SER A 11 -15.44 4.58 -20.37
N ILE A 12 -15.00 5.81 -20.65
CA ILE A 12 -15.50 7.02 -19.98
C ILE A 12 -16.99 7.23 -20.26
N ASP A 13 -17.42 7.07 -21.52
CA ASP A 13 -18.84 7.15 -21.89
C ASP A 13 -19.67 6.10 -21.15
N HIS A 14 -19.19 4.86 -21.10
CA HIS A 14 -19.88 3.78 -20.41
C HIS A 14 -19.99 4.03 -18.90
N ILE A 15 -18.92 4.46 -18.24
CA ILE A 15 -18.91 4.79 -16.81
C ILE A 15 -19.92 5.90 -16.50
N ILE A 16 -19.92 6.99 -17.27
CA ILE A 16 -20.84 8.11 -17.03
C ILE A 16 -22.28 7.71 -17.34
N ASN A 17 -22.54 6.93 -18.39
CA ASN A 17 -23.88 6.45 -18.70
C ASN A 17 -24.42 5.49 -17.63
N HIS A 18 -23.55 4.69 -17.01
CA HIS A 18 -23.93 3.76 -15.96
C HIS A 18 -24.20 4.45 -14.62
N ILE A 19 -23.39 5.45 -14.26
CA ILE A 19 -23.43 6.13 -12.94
C ILE A 19 -24.31 7.38 -12.94
N GLY A 20 -24.35 8.08 -14.07
CA GLY A 20 -24.94 9.40 -14.21
C GLY A 20 -23.94 10.54 -13.96
N GLN A 21 -24.48 11.74 -13.77
CA GLN A 21 -23.71 12.99 -13.75
C GLN A 21 -23.02 13.30 -12.41
N LYS A 22 -23.21 12.49 -11.36
CA LYS A 22 -22.58 12.70 -10.05
C LYS A 22 -21.68 11.51 -9.71
N LEU A 23 -20.38 11.67 -9.92
CA LEU A 23 -19.39 10.63 -9.68
C LEU A 23 -18.59 10.96 -8.42
N VAL A 24 -18.60 10.04 -7.45
CA VAL A 24 -17.69 10.03 -6.30
C VAL A 24 -16.80 8.81 -6.48
N VAL A 25 -15.60 9.08 -6.99
CA VAL A 25 -14.63 8.08 -7.44
C VAL A 25 -13.59 7.85 -6.35
N GLY A 26 -13.47 6.61 -5.91
CA GLY A 26 -12.38 6.13 -5.08
C GLY A 26 -11.28 5.56 -5.94
N THR A 27 -10.02 5.83 -5.59
CA THR A 27 -8.88 5.17 -6.22
C THR A 27 -7.77 4.91 -5.20
N PRO A 28 -6.99 3.81 -5.33
CA PRO A 28 -6.00 3.43 -4.32
C PRO A 28 -4.91 4.48 -4.10
N LEU A 29 -4.23 4.46 -2.95
CA LEU A 29 -3.06 5.33 -2.72
C LEU A 29 -1.84 4.95 -3.58
N GLY A 30 -0.91 5.86 -3.84
CA GLY A 30 0.36 5.50 -4.50
C GLY A 30 0.21 4.79 -5.86
N ILE A 31 0.94 3.68 -6.01
CA ILE A 31 0.89 2.77 -7.18
C ILE A 31 -0.38 1.92 -7.12
N GLY A 32 -1.02 1.69 -8.27
CA GLY A 32 -2.32 1.01 -8.38
C GLY A 32 -3.45 1.94 -8.82
N LYS A 33 -3.20 3.26 -8.88
CA LYS A 33 -4.09 4.20 -9.56
C LYS A 33 -4.06 4.00 -11.07
N PRO A 34 -5.22 3.91 -11.74
CA PRO A 34 -5.28 3.87 -13.20
C PRO A 34 -5.20 5.30 -13.75
N ASN A 35 -4.00 5.91 -13.69
CA ASN A 35 -3.80 7.33 -13.99
C ASN A 35 -4.38 7.78 -15.36
N PRO A 36 -4.21 7.05 -16.48
CA PRO A 36 -4.83 7.41 -17.74
C PRO A 36 -6.37 7.48 -17.67
N LEU A 37 -6.99 6.49 -17.02
CA LEU A 37 -8.44 6.44 -16.84
C LEU A 37 -8.95 7.59 -15.95
N VAL A 38 -8.26 7.85 -14.83
CA VAL A 38 -8.59 8.98 -13.93
C VAL A 38 -8.43 10.32 -14.65
N ASN A 39 -7.37 10.48 -15.44
CA ASN A 39 -7.14 11.69 -16.24
C ASN A 39 -8.25 11.89 -17.27
N ALA A 40 -8.65 10.85 -17.99
CA ALA A 40 -9.70 10.95 -19.00
C ALA A 40 -11.06 11.31 -18.38
N LEU A 41 -11.40 10.74 -17.22
CA LEU A 41 -12.62 11.13 -16.50
C LEU A 41 -12.54 12.58 -15.99
N PHE A 42 -11.39 12.98 -15.45
CA PHE A 42 -11.15 14.37 -15.02
C PHE A 42 -11.33 15.34 -16.19
N GLU A 43 -10.71 15.07 -17.34
CA GLU A 43 -10.82 15.93 -18.52
C GLU A 43 -12.26 15.97 -19.02
N ARG A 44 -12.98 14.85 -19.04
CA ARG A 44 -14.40 14.85 -19.42
C ARG A 44 -15.24 15.76 -18.52
N ALA A 45 -15.06 15.66 -17.20
CA ALA A 45 -15.75 16.53 -16.25
C ALA A 45 -15.30 18.00 -16.37
N ALA A 46 -14.03 18.26 -16.72
CA ALA A 46 -13.54 19.63 -16.91
C ALA A 46 -14.16 20.30 -18.15
N HIS A 47 -14.54 19.53 -19.17
CA HIS A 47 -15.18 20.02 -20.39
C HIS A 47 -16.71 20.08 -20.31
N ASP A 48 -17.34 19.34 -19.39
CA ASP A 48 -18.80 19.36 -19.16
C ASP A 48 -19.12 19.63 -17.69
N SER A 49 -19.55 20.87 -17.40
CA SER A 49 -19.87 21.31 -16.04
C SER A 49 -21.11 20.66 -15.44
N ASN A 50 -21.91 19.91 -16.21
CA ASN A 50 -23.01 19.12 -15.66
C ASN A 50 -22.49 17.90 -14.90
N ILE A 51 -21.29 17.42 -15.23
CA ILE A 51 -20.66 16.29 -14.57
C ILE A 51 -19.98 16.77 -13.28
N HIS A 52 -20.53 16.38 -12.14
CA HIS A 52 -19.96 16.65 -10.82
C HIS A 52 -19.05 15.49 -10.43
N LEU A 53 -17.74 15.76 -10.33
CA LEU A 53 -16.73 14.76 -10.04
C LEU A 53 -16.05 15.03 -8.70
N GLU A 54 -16.15 14.10 -7.76
CA GLU A 54 -15.27 14.04 -6.59
C GLU A 54 -14.32 12.85 -6.72
N ILE A 55 -13.00 13.09 -6.64
CA ILE A 55 -11.99 12.03 -6.54
C ILE A 55 -11.54 11.95 -5.08
N PHE A 56 -11.77 10.82 -4.43
CA PHE A 56 -11.35 10.52 -3.07
C PHE A 56 -10.18 9.54 -3.09
N THR A 57 -9.01 9.98 -2.62
CA THR A 57 -7.76 9.20 -2.72
C THR A 57 -6.76 9.55 -1.61
N ALA A 58 -5.59 8.94 -1.63
CA ALA A 58 -4.42 9.36 -0.88
C ALA A 58 -3.17 9.30 -1.77
N LEU A 59 -2.11 10.01 -1.36
CA LEU A 59 -0.77 9.96 -1.96
C LEU A 59 -0.77 9.84 -3.48
N SER A 60 -0.89 10.97 -4.16
CA SER A 60 -0.78 11.04 -5.61
C SER A 60 0.68 11.21 -6.02
N LEU A 61 1.25 10.21 -6.71
CA LEU A 61 2.65 10.23 -7.12
C LEU A 61 2.85 11.05 -8.41
N GLN A 62 4.00 11.69 -8.55
CA GLN A 62 4.40 12.44 -9.75
C GLN A 62 5.85 12.17 -10.09
N VAL A 63 6.14 12.22 -11.39
CA VAL A 63 7.52 12.29 -11.88
C VAL A 63 8.15 13.60 -11.38
N PRO A 64 9.37 13.57 -10.83
CA PRO A 64 10.06 14.79 -10.41
C PRO A 64 10.18 15.80 -11.56
N LYS A 65 9.81 17.06 -11.32
CA LYS A 65 9.92 18.17 -12.28
C LYS A 65 11.06 19.09 -11.88
N ALA A 66 11.94 19.41 -12.83
CA ALA A 66 13.02 20.38 -12.64
C ALA A 66 12.48 21.81 -12.51
N LYS A 67 13.19 22.65 -11.76
CA LYS A 67 12.84 24.08 -11.54
C LYS A 67 13.78 25.04 -12.27
N SER A 68 14.85 24.53 -12.89
CA SER A 68 15.80 25.30 -13.68
C SER A 68 16.37 24.46 -14.82
N LEU A 69 16.94 25.12 -15.82
CA LEU A 69 17.60 24.44 -16.95
C LEU A 69 18.74 23.52 -16.50
N LEU A 70 19.48 23.91 -15.45
CA LEU A 70 20.57 23.09 -14.91
C LEU A 70 20.00 21.82 -14.25
N GLU A 71 18.98 21.97 -13.40
CA GLU A 71 18.29 20.82 -12.80
C GLU A 71 17.72 19.91 -13.87
N GLU A 72 17.13 20.45 -14.93
CA GLU A 72 16.56 19.67 -16.03
C GLU A 72 17.62 18.79 -16.70
N ARG A 73 18.79 19.35 -17.01
CA ARG A 73 19.89 18.59 -17.64
C ARG A 73 20.42 17.45 -16.75
N PHE A 74 20.41 17.63 -15.43
CA PHE A 74 20.80 16.57 -14.48
C PHE A 74 19.67 15.54 -14.27
N LEU A 75 18.43 16.00 -14.20
CA LEU A 75 17.28 15.20 -13.84
C LEU A 75 16.77 14.36 -15.01
N LYS A 76 16.82 14.89 -16.24
CA LYS A 76 16.23 14.25 -17.42
C LYS A 76 16.77 12.83 -17.68
N PRO A 77 18.08 12.57 -17.70
CA PRO A 77 18.60 11.20 -17.89
C PRO A 77 18.14 10.24 -16.78
N PHE A 78 17.97 10.76 -15.57
CA PHE A 78 17.46 9.99 -14.44
C PHE A 78 15.95 9.70 -14.59
N THR A 79 15.14 10.70 -14.97
CA THR A 79 13.69 10.51 -15.15
C THR A 79 13.37 9.60 -16.32
N ASP A 80 14.07 9.74 -17.45
CA ASP A 80 13.88 8.90 -18.64
C ASP A 80 14.16 7.42 -18.32
N ARG A 81 15.11 7.15 -17.42
CA ARG A 81 15.49 5.79 -17.01
C ARG A 81 14.56 5.18 -15.96
N ILE A 82 14.14 5.97 -14.97
CA ILE A 82 13.42 5.46 -13.79
C ILE A 82 11.89 5.57 -13.94
N PHE A 83 11.40 6.53 -14.73
CA PHE A 83 9.97 6.80 -14.92
C PHE A 83 9.60 6.80 -16.41
N PRO A 84 10.00 5.79 -17.20
CA PRO A 84 9.75 5.79 -18.64
C PRO A 84 8.25 5.84 -18.91
N ASN A 85 7.80 6.94 -19.51
CA ASN A 85 6.40 7.17 -19.90
C ASN A 85 5.38 7.01 -18.76
N HIS A 86 5.75 7.26 -17.51
CA HIS A 86 4.79 7.22 -16.41
C HIS A 86 3.81 8.42 -16.51
N PRO A 87 2.49 8.18 -16.59
CA PRO A 87 1.50 9.25 -16.68
C PRO A 87 1.32 9.94 -15.34
N ASP A 88 1.59 11.25 -15.26
CA ASP A 88 1.22 12.07 -14.11
C ASP A 88 -0.31 12.24 -14.05
N LEU A 89 -0.87 12.34 -12.84
CA LEU A 89 -2.27 12.76 -12.67
C LEU A 89 -2.40 14.27 -12.94
N VAL A 90 -3.22 14.62 -13.93
CA VAL A 90 -3.35 16.01 -14.41
C VAL A 90 -3.92 16.95 -13.34
N TYR A 91 -4.78 16.43 -12.45
CA TYR A 91 -5.41 17.22 -11.41
C TYR A 91 -4.41 17.75 -10.37
N ILE A 92 -3.23 17.13 -10.21
CA ILE A 92 -2.30 17.51 -9.14
C ILE A 92 -1.80 18.94 -9.35
N ASP A 93 -1.45 19.31 -10.58
CA ASP A 93 -0.99 20.66 -10.88
C ASP A 93 -2.13 21.68 -10.76
N LYS A 94 -3.38 21.27 -11.08
CA LYS A 94 -4.58 22.10 -10.86
C LYS A 94 -4.85 22.35 -9.37
N VAL A 95 -4.73 21.33 -8.53
CA VAL A 95 -4.83 21.42 -7.07
C VAL A 95 -3.77 22.37 -6.53
N LYS A 96 -2.49 22.18 -6.89
CA LYS A 96 -1.38 23.03 -6.42
C LYS A 96 -1.58 24.50 -6.80
N ASN A 97 -2.08 24.76 -8.01
CA ASN A 97 -2.23 26.11 -8.55
C ASN A 97 -3.60 26.74 -8.25
N ASN A 98 -4.45 26.13 -7.42
CA ASN A 98 -5.80 26.63 -7.10
C ASN A 98 -6.67 26.85 -8.36
N SER A 99 -6.57 25.96 -9.34
CA SER A 99 -7.21 26.10 -10.67
C SER A 99 -8.12 24.94 -11.05
N LEU A 100 -8.69 24.26 -10.04
CA LEU A 100 -9.70 23.23 -10.26
C LEU A 100 -11.02 23.87 -10.75
N PRO A 101 -11.71 23.26 -11.74
CA PRO A 101 -13.08 23.62 -12.08
C PRO A 101 -14.03 23.50 -10.88
N SER A 102 -15.09 24.31 -10.84
CA SER A 102 -16.02 24.36 -9.70
C SER A 102 -16.85 23.08 -9.51
N ASN A 103 -17.04 22.30 -10.58
CA ASN A 103 -17.73 21.01 -10.57
C ASN A 103 -16.80 19.84 -10.20
N ILE A 104 -15.51 20.08 -9.98
CA ILE A 104 -14.53 19.04 -9.64
C ILE A 104 -13.95 19.28 -8.25
N LYS A 105 -13.98 18.23 -7.43
CA LYS A 105 -13.40 18.21 -6.09
C LYS A 105 -12.38 17.08 -5.97
N ILE A 106 -11.20 17.40 -5.47
CA ILE A 106 -10.18 16.40 -5.11
C ILE A 106 -10.11 16.35 -3.60
N THR A 107 -10.45 15.20 -3.04
CA THR A 107 -10.42 14.91 -1.60
C THR A 107 -9.28 13.95 -1.33
N GLU A 108 -8.33 14.35 -0.48
CA GLU A 108 -7.27 13.44 -0.02
C GLU A 108 -7.38 13.17 1.48
N PHE A 109 -7.06 11.94 1.90
CA PHE A 109 -6.94 11.57 3.31
C PHE A 109 -5.49 11.37 3.77
N TYR A 110 -4.54 11.49 2.84
CA TYR A 110 -3.12 11.58 3.12
C TYR A 110 -2.42 12.40 2.02
N MET A 111 -1.54 13.31 2.44
CA MET A 111 -0.72 14.15 1.56
C MET A 111 0.73 14.12 2.03
N GLN A 112 1.68 14.33 1.10
CA GLN A 112 3.08 14.51 1.47
C GLN A 112 3.27 15.76 2.34
N SER A 113 3.96 15.61 3.47
CA SER A 113 4.21 16.69 4.44
C SER A 113 4.76 17.94 3.76
N GLY A 114 4.13 19.08 4.03
CA GLY A 114 4.55 20.40 3.54
C GLY A 114 4.31 20.66 2.04
N LYS A 115 3.87 19.68 1.24
CA LYS A 115 3.75 19.85 -0.22
C LYS A 115 2.57 20.70 -0.67
N MET A 116 1.51 20.77 0.13
CA MET A 116 0.24 21.43 -0.23
C MET A 116 -0.09 22.67 0.62
N LEU A 117 0.90 23.24 1.33
CA LEU A 117 0.68 24.38 2.26
C LEU A 117 0.07 25.62 1.60
N ARG A 118 0.30 25.82 0.29
CA ARG A 118 -0.19 26.98 -0.46
C ARG A 118 -1.41 26.67 -1.35
N SER A 119 -1.96 25.47 -1.25
CA SER A 119 -3.12 25.04 -2.03
C SER A 119 -4.39 25.08 -1.17
N SER A 120 -5.23 26.09 -1.40
CA SER A 120 -6.54 26.23 -0.77
C SER A 120 -7.45 25.00 -0.97
N PRO A 121 -7.61 24.43 -2.19
CA PRO A 121 -8.45 23.25 -2.35
C PRO A 121 -7.89 22.04 -1.61
N ALA A 122 -6.57 21.84 -1.60
CA ALA A 122 -5.94 20.77 -0.84
C ALA A 122 -6.18 20.88 0.67
N GLN A 123 -6.03 22.08 1.24
CA GLN A 123 -6.24 22.31 2.68
C GLN A 123 -7.73 22.18 3.06
N LYS A 124 -8.66 22.63 2.21
CA LYS A 124 -10.11 22.59 2.49
C LYS A 124 -10.73 21.21 2.28
N ASN A 125 -10.22 20.44 1.31
CA ASN A 125 -10.76 19.13 0.95
C ASN A 125 -9.94 17.98 1.54
N TYR A 126 -9.27 18.20 2.67
CA TYR A 126 -8.56 17.14 3.38
C TYR A 126 -9.50 16.38 4.32
N THR A 127 -9.37 15.06 4.38
CA THR A 127 -10.09 14.20 5.33
C THR A 127 -9.13 13.64 6.35
N SER A 128 -9.22 14.11 7.59
CA SER A 128 -8.47 13.51 8.68
C SER A 128 -9.11 12.16 9.05
N SER A 129 -8.55 11.07 8.52
CA SER A 129 -9.02 9.71 8.78
C SER A 129 -7.85 8.83 9.22
N ASN A 130 -8.10 7.95 10.17
CA ASN A 130 -7.19 6.83 10.41
C ASN A 130 -7.27 5.90 9.19
N TYR A 131 -6.14 5.41 8.71
CA TYR A 131 -6.09 4.60 7.49
C TYR A 131 -7.04 3.38 7.52
N THR A 132 -7.17 2.72 8.67
CA THR A 132 -8.10 1.58 8.88
C THR A 132 -9.58 1.94 8.71
N HIS A 133 -9.90 3.24 8.68
CA HIS A 133 -11.24 3.77 8.53
C HIS A 133 -11.48 4.45 7.17
N ALA A 134 -10.44 4.58 6.33
CA ALA A 134 -10.54 5.31 5.07
C ALA A 134 -11.66 4.77 4.17
N ALA A 135 -11.77 3.44 4.03
CA ALA A 135 -12.85 2.79 3.28
C ALA A 135 -14.25 3.16 3.80
N ARG A 136 -14.45 3.16 5.13
CA ARG A 136 -15.72 3.57 5.76
C ARG A 136 -16.03 5.03 5.45
N ASP A 137 -15.04 5.91 5.55
CA ASP A 137 -15.24 7.35 5.35
C ASP A 137 -15.49 7.70 3.89
N MET A 138 -14.88 6.97 2.94
CA MET A 138 -15.19 7.06 1.51
C MET A 138 -16.66 6.69 1.24
N ILE A 139 -17.11 5.55 1.79
CA ILE A 139 -18.51 5.12 1.68
C ILE A 139 -19.45 6.17 2.29
N GLY A 140 -19.11 6.72 3.46
CA GLY A 140 -19.89 7.77 4.12
C GLY A 140 -20.03 9.06 3.31
N LYS A 141 -19.12 9.32 2.36
CA LYS A 141 -19.22 10.45 1.42
C LYS A 141 -19.99 10.13 0.14
N GLY A 142 -20.58 8.94 0.04
CA GLY A 142 -21.38 8.54 -1.11
C GLY A 142 -20.55 8.03 -2.29
N LEU A 143 -19.41 7.39 -2.01
CA LEU A 143 -18.63 6.64 -2.99
C LEU A 143 -19.54 5.77 -3.86
N ASN A 144 -19.46 5.94 -5.19
CA ASN A 144 -20.27 5.17 -6.15
C ASN A 144 -19.45 4.54 -7.28
N VAL A 145 -18.16 4.87 -7.40
CA VAL A 145 -17.23 4.23 -8.33
C VAL A 145 -15.90 3.95 -7.63
N VAL A 146 -15.33 2.77 -7.84
CA VAL A 146 -13.94 2.46 -7.49
C VAL A 146 -13.17 2.21 -8.77
N MET A 147 -12.07 2.94 -8.98
CA MET A 147 -11.18 2.77 -10.14
C MET A 147 -9.82 2.27 -9.69
N GLN A 148 -9.43 1.10 -10.18
CA GLN A 148 -8.16 0.47 -9.83
C GLN A 148 -7.45 -0.11 -11.05
N MET A 149 -6.13 0.05 -11.07
CA MET A 149 -5.27 -0.62 -12.03
C MET A 149 -4.98 -2.06 -11.57
N VAL A 150 -5.10 -3.03 -12.47
CA VAL A 150 -5.00 -4.46 -12.18
C VAL A 150 -4.00 -5.16 -13.10
N ALA A 151 -3.40 -6.24 -12.60
CA ALA A 151 -2.63 -7.17 -13.40
C ALA A 151 -3.56 -8.23 -13.98
N ILE A 152 -3.15 -8.83 -15.10
CA ILE A 152 -3.89 -9.91 -15.77
C ILE A 152 -2.96 -11.11 -15.97
N LYS A 153 -3.52 -12.31 -15.85
CA LYS A 153 -2.83 -13.56 -16.21
C LYS A 153 -3.79 -14.48 -16.96
N GLN A 154 -3.30 -15.08 -18.04
CA GLN A 154 -4.01 -16.16 -18.73
C GLN A 154 -3.73 -17.48 -18.01
N THR A 155 -4.78 -18.22 -17.69
CA THR A 155 -4.73 -19.58 -17.13
C THR A 155 -5.49 -20.54 -18.05
N GLU A 156 -5.41 -21.84 -17.75
CA GLU A 156 -6.19 -22.89 -18.44
C GLU A 156 -7.70 -22.69 -18.28
N GLN A 157 -8.13 -22.07 -17.17
CA GLN A 157 -9.55 -21.83 -16.85
C GLN A 157 -10.06 -20.47 -17.34
N GLY A 158 -9.19 -19.64 -17.92
CA GLY A 158 -9.55 -18.31 -18.39
C GLY A 158 -8.62 -17.21 -17.87
N ARG A 159 -9.06 -15.96 -18.01
CA ARG A 159 -8.34 -14.78 -17.51
C ARG A 159 -8.63 -14.62 -16.03
N VAL A 160 -7.58 -14.43 -15.24
CA VAL A 160 -7.69 -14.02 -13.84
C VAL A 160 -7.02 -12.67 -13.65
N TYR A 161 -7.53 -11.90 -12.70
CA TYR A 161 -7.04 -10.57 -12.41
C TYR A 161 -6.41 -10.53 -11.02
N SER A 162 -5.58 -9.51 -10.80
CA SER A 162 -4.98 -9.25 -9.50
C SER A 162 -5.07 -7.76 -9.19
N LEU A 163 -5.49 -7.43 -7.97
CA LEU A 163 -5.43 -6.07 -7.38
C LEU A 163 -3.99 -5.61 -7.09
N CYS A 164 -3.00 -6.46 -7.42
CA CYS A 164 -1.57 -6.17 -7.43
C CYS A 164 -1.04 -5.85 -6.03
N SER A 165 -0.13 -4.88 -5.94
CA SER A 165 0.48 -4.39 -4.72
C SER A 165 -0.44 -3.48 -3.89
N ASN A 166 -1.72 -3.34 -4.24
CA ASN A 166 -2.61 -2.38 -3.59
C ASN A 166 -4.04 -2.91 -3.49
N THR A 167 -4.23 -3.91 -2.63
CA THR A 167 -5.56 -4.44 -2.29
C THR A 167 -6.38 -3.51 -1.41
N ASP A 168 -5.71 -2.54 -0.79
CA ASP A 168 -6.27 -1.69 0.24
C ASP A 168 -7.36 -0.78 -0.31
N LEU A 169 -8.30 -0.40 0.56
CA LEU A 169 -9.55 0.26 0.24
C LEU A 169 -10.50 -0.61 -0.60
N THR A 170 -10.08 -1.16 -1.73
CA THR A 170 -10.95 -1.89 -2.64
C THR A 170 -11.55 -3.13 -1.99
N LEU A 171 -10.71 -3.99 -1.39
CA LEU A 171 -11.22 -5.17 -0.66
C LEU A 171 -11.96 -4.79 0.62
N ASP A 172 -11.56 -3.71 1.29
CA ASP A 172 -12.25 -3.23 2.50
C ASP A 172 -13.64 -2.69 2.18
N ILE A 173 -13.78 -1.95 1.08
CA ILE A 173 -15.04 -1.44 0.56
C ILE A 173 -15.94 -2.62 0.22
N ASP A 174 -15.45 -3.58 -0.58
CA ASP A 174 -16.22 -4.79 -0.92
C ASP A 174 -16.69 -5.52 0.35
N ALA A 175 -15.78 -5.79 1.29
CA ALA A 175 -16.11 -6.46 2.55
C ALA A 175 -17.14 -5.69 3.40
N ILE A 176 -17.11 -4.35 3.42
CA ILE A 176 -18.12 -3.54 4.11
C ILE A 176 -19.49 -3.70 3.46
N TYR A 177 -19.59 -3.67 2.13
CA TYR A 177 -20.86 -3.82 1.42
C TYR A 177 -21.43 -5.23 1.55
N GLN A 178 -20.58 -6.26 1.45
CA GLN A 178 -20.96 -7.66 1.68
C GLN A 178 -21.57 -7.85 3.07
N ARG A 179 -20.92 -7.34 4.13
CA ARG A 179 -21.46 -7.41 5.50
C ARG A 179 -22.79 -6.67 5.68
N LYS A 180 -23.03 -5.61 4.90
CA LYS A 180 -24.29 -4.84 4.95
C LYS A 180 -25.41 -5.42 4.08
N GLY A 181 -25.10 -6.37 3.20
CA GLY A 181 -26.05 -6.86 2.19
C GLY A 181 -26.53 -5.76 1.23
N GLN A 182 -25.67 -4.78 0.95
CA GLN A 182 -25.99 -3.63 0.08
C GLN A 182 -25.24 -3.75 -1.25
N GLN A 183 -25.78 -3.13 -2.30
CA GLN A 183 -25.11 -3.06 -3.58
C GLN A 183 -23.81 -2.25 -3.45
N LYS A 184 -22.69 -2.84 -3.86
CA LYS A 184 -21.37 -2.20 -3.91
C LYS A 184 -21.32 -1.06 -4.96
N PRO A 185 -20.39 -0.09 -4.83
CA PRO A 185 -20.11 0.86 -5.91
C PRO A 185 -19.68 0.12 -7.18
N CYS A 186 -19.79 0.81 -8.33
CA CYS A 186 -19.32 0.26 -9.59
C CYS A 186 -17.80 0.05 -9.54
N MET A 187 -17.37 -1.19 -9.71
CA MET A 187 -15.97 -1.60 -9.67
C MET A 187 -15.39 -1.55 -11.08
N VAL A 188 -14.45 -0.64 -11.32
CA VAL A 188 -13.82 -0.40 -12.62
C VAL A 188 -12.34 -0.77 -12.56
N ALA A 189 -11.95 -1.76 -13.36
CA ALA A 189 -10.56 -2.15 -13.55
C ALA A 189 -9.96 -1.48 -14.78
N MET A 190 -8.71 -1.05 -14.70
CA MET A 190 -7.87 -0.78 -15.88
C MET A 190 -6.74 -1.80 -15.90
N VAL A 191 -6.68 -2.62 -16.94
CA VAL A 191 -5.65 -3.65 -17.10
C VAL A 191 -4.31 -2.97 -17.37
N ASN A 192 -3.27 -3.47 -16.70
CA ASN A 192 -1.88 -3.15 -17.01
C ASN A 192 -1.00 -4.38 -16.73
N PRO A 193 -0.54 -5.11 -17.77
CA PRO A 193 0.30 -6.30 -17.61
C PRO A 193 1.67 -6.05 -16.97
N HIS A 194 2.11 -4.79 -16.86
CA HIS A 194 3.36 -4.44 -16.18
C HIS A 194 3.22 -4.38 -14.65
N MET A 195 1.99 -4.43 -14.12
CA MET A 195 1.76 -4.55 -12.70
C MET A 195 2.11 -5.95 -12.19
N PRO A 196 2.65 -6.09 -10.96
CA PRO A 196 2.94 -7.39 -10.39
C PRO A 196 1.65 -8.16 -10.12
N PHE A 197 1.59 -9.41 -10.60
CA PHE A 197 0.48 -10.30 -10.28
C PHE A 197 0.68 -10.88 -8.87
N MET A 198 -0.17 -10.48 -7.93
CA MET A 198 -0.17 -10.95 -6.54
C MET A 198 -1.28 -11.98 -6.35
N GLY A 199 -0.94 -13.14 -5.77
CA GLY A 199 -1.91 -14.19 -5.46
C GLY A 199 -2.68 -13.93 -4.15
N GLY A 200 -3.30 -14.98 -3.62
CA GLY A 200 -4.07 -14.90 -2.38
C GLY A 200 -5.28 -14.00 -2.54
N LYS A 201 -5.55 -13.12 -1.56
CA LYS A 201 -6.72 -12.21 -1.58
C LYS A 201 -6.66 -11.14 -2.67
N ALA A 202 -5.48 -10.90 -3.26
CA ALA A 202 -5.36 -9.94 -4.36
C ALA A 202 -5.88 -10.51 -5.68
N GLN A 203 -5.88 -11.84 -5.85
CA GLN A 203 -6.41 -12.49 -7.04
C GLN A 203 -7.93 -12.50 -7.00
N VAL A 204 -8.55 -12.02 -8.07
CA VAL A 204 -10.01 -11.93 -8.24
C VAL A 204 -10.40 -12.36 -9.65
N ASP A 205 -11.62 -12.85 -9.80
CA ASP A 205 -12.20 -13.21 -11.10
C ASP A 205 -12.79 -11.96 -11.79
N ASP A 206 -13.25 -12.11 -13.03
CA ASP A 206 -13.80 -11.01 -13.83
C ASP A 206 -15.10 -10.44 -13.24
N ASP A 207 -15.91 -11.28 -12.59
CA ASP A 207 -17.16 -10.92 -11.92
C ASP A 207 -16.99 -10.00 -10.69
N PHE A 208 -15.75 -9.83 -10.22
CA PHE A 208 -15.43 -8.84 -9.21
C PHE A 208 -15.65 -7.40 -9.73
N PHE A 209 -15.47 -7.20 -11.03
CA PHE A 209 -15.59 -5.91 -11.70
C PHE A 209 -16.89 -5.78 -12.49
N ASP A 210 -17.46 -4.58 -12.50
CA ASP A 210 -18.58 -4.25 -13.39
C ASP A 210 -18.05 -3.86 -14.78
N ILE A 211 -16.89 -3.18 -14.83
CA ILE A 211 -16.25 -2.69 -16.06
C ILE A 211 -14.76 -3.04 -16.01
N ILE A 212 -14.24 -3.60 -17.10
CA ILE A 212 -12.81 -3.84 -17.30
C ILE A 212 -12.36 -3.07 -18.55
N VAL A 213 -11.44 -2.13 -18.36
CA VAL A 213 -10.79 -1.38 -19.44
C VAL A 213 -9.48 -2.08 -19.80
N ASP A 214 -9.42 -2.68 -20.98
CA ASP A 214 -8.28 -3.44 -21.46
C ASP A 214 -7.80 -2.84 -22.79
N ASP A 215 -7.11 -1.71 -22.69
CA ASP A 215 -6.64 -0.91 -23.82
C ASP A 215 -5.10 -0.87 -23.76
N GLU A 216 -4.45 -1.52 -24.72
CA GLU A 216 -2.98 -1.72 -24.75
C GLU A 216 -2.22 -0.40 -24.81
N ASP A 217 -2.82 0.65 -25.39
CA ASP A 217 -2.22 2.00 -25.47
C ASP A 217 -2.12 2.67 -24.08
N LEU A 218 -2.82 2.15 -23.07
CA LEU A 218 -2.79 2.66 -21.70
C LEU A 218 -1.77 1.97 -20.79
N TYR A 219 -1.07 0.96 -21.29
CA TYR A 219 -0.09 0.22 -20.48
C TYR A 219 1.14 1.08 -20.20
N PHE A 220 1.56 1.16 -18.93
CA PHE A 220 2.76 1.91 -18.53
C PHE A 220 3.52 1.18 -17.41
N GLN A 221 4.81 1.46 -17.29
CA GLN A 221 5.64 0.83 -16.27
C GLN A 221 5.38 1.44 -14.88
N PRO A 222 5.06 0.64 -13.85
CA PRO A 222 5.14 1.12 -12.48
C PRO A 222 6.61 1.43 -12.15
N PHE A 223 6.83 2.38 -11.25
CA PHE A 223 8.18 2.77 -10.83
C PHE A 223 8.40 2.54 -9.33
N ALA A 224 9.68 2.46 -8.96
CA ALA A 224 10.11 2.51 -7.57
C ALA A 224 10.80 3.85 -7.29
N THR A 225 10.55 4.43 -6.12
CA THR A 225 11.27 5.64 -5.70
C THR A 225 12.71 5.28 -5.33
N PRO A 226 13.72 6.08 -5.74
CA PRO A 226 15.10 5.85 -5.29
C PRO A 226 15.21 5.90 -3.77
N ARG A 227 16.16 5.12 -3.25
CA ARG A 227 16.49 5.12 -1.83
C ARG A 227 17.27 6.38 -1.47
N ALA A 228 16.92 6.96 -0.33
CA ALA A 228 17.76 7.97 0.29
C ALA A 228 19.01 7.30 0.86
N ALA A 229 20.14 8.03 0.87
CA ALA A 229 21.30 7.57 1.61
C ALA A 229 20.96 7.53 3.11
N VAL A 230 21.41 6.48 3.80
CA VAL A 230 21.29 6.39 5.26
C VAL A 230 22.33 7.29 5.90
N GLY A 231 21.88 8.30 6.62
CA GLY A 231 22.75 9.23 7.34
C GLY A 231 23.28 8.65 8.65
N MET A 232 24.31 9.30 9.21
CA MET A 232 24.90 8.88 10.49
C MET A 232 23.89 8.85 11.65
N ILE A 233 22.96 9.80 11.69
CA ILE A 233 21.92 9.88 12.71
C ILE A 233 20.99 8.65 12.60
N ASP A 234 20.52 8.34 11.40
CA ASP A 234 19.65 7.19 11.16
C ASP A 234 20.36 5.87 11.48
N TYR A 235 21.64 5.73 11.13
CA TYR A 235 22.43 4.57 11.54
C TYR A 235 22.51 4.44 13.07
N GLN A 236 22.76 5.53 13.81
CA GLN A 236 22.81 5.46 15.27
C GLN A 236 21.44 5.08 15.87
N ILE A 237 20.35 5.67 15.37
CA ILE A 237 19.01 5.31 15.82
C ILE A 237 18.70 3.86 15.48
N GLY A 238 18.97 3.42 14.24
CA GLY A 238 18.77 2.03 13.82
C GLY A 238 19.54 1.03 14.66
N LEU A 239 20.79 1.32 15.04
CA LEU A 239 21.58 0.48 15.92
C LEU A 239 20.94 0.39 17.32
N LEU A 240 20.58 1.52 17.92
CA LEU A 240 19.94 1.55 19.24
C LEU A 240 18.60 0.82 19.23
N THR A 241 17.74 1.09 18.24
CA THR A 241 16.43 0.46 18.09
C THR A 241 16.54 -1.04 17.83
N SER A 242 17.57 -1.50 17.11
CA SER A 242 17.79 -2.94 16.89
C SER A 242 18.02 -3.72 18.20
N CYS A 243 18.45 -3.06 19.27
CA CYS A 243 18.62 -3.66 20.61
C CYS A 243 17.28 -3.87 21.32
N LEU A 244 16.21 -3.19 20.88
CA LEU A 244 14.89 -3.23 21.51
C LEU A 244 13.97 -4.29 20.88
N ILE A 245 14.44 -5.00 19.85
CA ILE A 245 13.66 -6.06 19.19
C ILE A 245 13.91 -7.39 19.92
N LYS A 246 12.88 -7.95 20.55
CA LYS A 246 12.93 -9.32 21.08
C LYS A 246 12.71 -10.35 19.97
N ASP A 247 13.27 -11.54 20.16
CA ASP A 247 12.83 -12.71 19.38
C ASP A 247 11.33 -12.93 19.61
N GLU A 248 10.65 -13.53 18.64
CA GLU A 248 9.19 -13.67 18.61
C GLU A 248 8.42 -12.35 18.49
N GLY A 249 9.12 -11.22 18.29
CA GLY A 249 8.48 -9.92 18.13
C GLY A 249 7.59 -9.82 16.89
N THR A 250 6.73 -8.79 16.90
CA THR A 250 5.98 -8.33 15.74
C THR A 250 6.55 -6.98 15.30
N LEU A 251 6.86 -6.83 14.02
CA LEU A 251 7.50 -5.65 13.50
C LEU A 251 6.60 -4.94 12.48
N GLN A 252 6.48 -3.62 12.66
CA GLN A 252 5.98 -2.68 11.67
C GLN A 252 7.12 -1.73 11.33
N VAL A 253 7.42 -1.54 10.04
CA VAL A 253 8.44 -0.59 9.58
C VAL A 253 7.87 0.19 8.40
N GLY A 254 8.01 1.51 8.47
CA GLY A 254 7.68 2.40 7.34
C GLY A 254 8.78 2.44 6.28
N ILE A 255 8.63 3.35 5.32
CA ILE A 255 9.65 3.64 4.31
C ILE A 255 10.68 4.67 4.81
N GLY A 256 11.85 4.70 4.19
CA GLY A 256 12.87 5.74 4.40
C GLY A 256 14.11 5.26 5.14
N SER A 257 15.11 6.14 5.21
CA SER A 257 16.46 5.84 5.69
C SER A 257 16.51 5.33 7.12
N LEU A 258 15.61 5.79 8.00
CA LEU A 258 15.52 5.30 9.38
C LEU A 258 15.07 3.83 9.45
N GLY A 259 14.07 3.46 8.64
CA GLY A 259 13.64 2.07 8.49
C GLY A 259 14.76 1.20 7.93
N ASP A 260 15.43 1.67 6.87
CA ASP A 260 16.56 0.97 6.25
C ASP A 260 17.70 0.72 7.24
N ALA A 261 18.02 1.70 8.09
CA ALA A 261 19.02 1.56 9.15
C ALA A 261 18.65 0.49 10.18
N LEU A 262 17.39 0.49 10.63
CA LEU A 262 16.88 -0.53 11.55
C LEU A 262 17.00 -1.94 10.95
N ILE A 263 16.59 -2.11 9.70
CA ILE A 263 16.65 -3.37 8.96
C ILE A 263 18.11 -3.84 8.84
N TYR A 264 19.03 -2.93 8.48
CA TYR A 264 20.45 -3.23 8.36
C TYR A 264 21.02 -3.79 9.67
N PHE A 265 20.80 -3.13 10.81
CA PHE A 265 21.32 -3.61 12.09
C PHE A 265 20.61 -4.84 12.62
N THR A 266 19.32 -5.00 12.33
CA THR A 266 18.57 -6.23 12.63
C THR A 266 19.15 -7.42 11.87
N LYS A 267 19.50 -7.24 10.59
CA LYS A 267 20.17 -8.25 9.77
C LYS A 267 21.60 -8.52 10.25
N LEU A 268 22.37 -7.48 10.56
CA LEU A 268 23.74 -7.60 11.10
C LEU A 268 23.75 -8.37 12.42
N ARG A 269 22.82 -8.03 13.34
CA ARG A 269 22.62 -8.73 14.62
C ARG A 269 22.38 -10.21 14.43
N HIS A 270 21.60 -10.61 13.42
CA HIS A 270 21.27 -12.01 13.17
C HIS A 270 22.39 -12.78 12.45
N GLN A 271 22.92 -12.23 11.37
CA GLN A 271 23.84 -12.94 10.47
C GLN A 271 25.31 -12.82 10.91
N GLN A 272 25.68 -11.74 11.59
CA GLN A 272 27.06 -11.43 11.98
C GLN A 272 27.09 -10.89 13.42
N ASN A 273 26.51 -11.64 14.35
CA ASN A 273 26.31 -11.17 15.73
C ASN A 273 27.61 -10.71 16.40
N GLN A 274 28.75 -11.35 16.13
CA GLN A 274 30.04 -10.91 16.68
C GLN A 274 30.41 -9.48 16.24
N SER A 275 30.21 -9.14 14.97
CA SER A 275 30.43 -7.79 14.43
C SER A 275 29.44 -6.78 15.02
N TYR A 276 28.18 -7.18 15.16
CA TYR A 276 27.15 -6.39 15.84
C TYR A 276 27.55 -6.08 17.29
N MET A 277 28.00 -7.08 18.05
CA MET A 277 28.40 -6.91 19.44
C MET A 277 29.62 -5.98 19.60
N LYS A 278 30.56 -5.98 18.65
CA LYS A 278 31.66 -4.99 18.62
C LYS A 278 31.15 -3.55 18.51
N LEU A 279 30.07 -3.32 17.75
CA LEU A 279 29.44 -2.00 17.66
C LEU A 279 28.73 -1.64 18.96
N ILE A 280 28.00 -2.59 19.56
CA ILE A 280 27.34 -2.40 20.85
C ILE A 280 28.35 -1.98 21.94
N ASP A 281 29.51 -2.63 21.98
CA ASP A 281 30.58 -2.32 22.92
C ASP A 281 31.28 -0.99 22.56
N GLY A 282 31.62 -0.78 21.29
CA GLY A 282 32.30 0.43 20.82
C GLY A 282 31.52 1.73 21.04
N PHE A 283 30.18 1.67 21.04
CA PHE A 283 29.32 2.81 21.35
C PHE A 283 28.90 2.89 22.84
N ALA A 284 29.41 1.99 23.69
CA ALA A 284 29.06 1.87 25.10
C ALA A 284 27.55 1.69 25.34
N ILE A 285 26.85 0.98 24.45
CA ILE A 285 25.39 0.81 24.53
C ILE A 285 25.01 -0.05 25.73
N LYS A 286 25.78 -1.11 26.03
CA LYS A 286 25.55 -1.94 27.23
C LYS A 286 25.69 -1.14 28.52
N GLU A 287 26.70 -0.29 28.60
CA GLU A 287 26.99 0.51 29.80
C GLU A 287 25.92 1.58 30.01
N LYS A 288 25.49 2.24 28.93
CA LYS A 288 24.49 3.32 28.99
C LYS A 288 23.06 2.82 29.15
N PHE A 289 22.72 1.70 28.50
CA PHE A 289 21.33 1.27 28.29
C PHE A 289 21.09 -0.22 28.58
N GLY A 290 22.07 -0.95 29.15
CA GLY A 290 21.99 -2.40 29.34
C GLY A 290 20.77 -2.87 30.13
N ASN A 291 20.36 -2.13 31.15
CA ASN A 291 19.17 -2.44 31.94
C ASN A 291 17.90 -2.43 31.07
N VAL A 292 17.72 -1.39 30.25
CA VAL A 292 16.56 -1.27 29.34
C VAL A 292 16.59 -2.37 28.28
N VAL A 293 17.77 -2.64 27.70
CA VAL A 293 17.92 -3.70 26.69
C VAL A 293 17.62 -5.08 27.29
N ALA A 294 18.01 -5.35 28.53
CA ALA A 294 17.69 -6.61 29.19
C ALA A 294 16.19 -6.75 29.52
N GLU A 295 15.53 -5.65 29.89
CA GLU A 295 14.12 -5.65 30.26
C GLU A 295 13.19 -5.79 29.05
N ILE A 296 13.35 -4.93 28.03
CA ILE A 296 12.41 -4.81 26.91
C ILE A 296 13.00 -5.19 25.55
N GLY A 297 14.30 -5.46 25.47
CA GLY A 297 14.99 -5.77 24.23
C GLY A 297 15.74 -7.11 24.24
N SER A 298 16.75 -7.21 23.37
CA SER A 298 17.75 -8.27 23.34
C SER A 298 18.85 -7.91 22.33
N THR A 299 20.04 -8.50 22.48
CA THR A 299 21.11 -8.46 21.48
C THR A 299 21.41 -9.84 20.88
N ALA A 300 20.71 -10.89 21.33
CA ALA A 300 20.84 -12.25 20.81
C ALA A 300 20.24 -12.39 19.41
N VAL A 301 20.64 -13.42 18.66
CA VAL A 301 20.05 -13.72 17.35
C VAL A 301 18.58 -14.14 17.46
N PHE A 302 17.82 -14.02 16.36
CA PHE A 302 16.43 -14.46 16.27
C PHE A 302 16.35 -15.98 16.01
N ALA A 303 16.03 -16.77 17.03
CA ALA A 303 15.90 -18.22 16.91
C ALA A 303 14.55 -18.58 16.28
N LYS A 304 13.45 -18.10 16.89
CA LYS A 304 12.08 -18.32 16.40
C LYS A 304 11.69 -17.37 15.28
N GLY A 305 12.28 -16.17 15.24
CA GLY A 305 12.05 -15.18 14.20
C GLY A 305 10.97 -14.16 14.55
N LEU A 306 10.80 -13.21 13.64
CA LEU A 306 9.84 -12.12 13.74
C LEU A 306 8.65 -12.36 12.80
N TYR A 307 7.54 -11.68 13.10
CA TYR A 307 6.39 -11.54 12.21
C TYR A 307 6.30 -10.10 11.73
N ALA A 308 5.99 -9.89 10.44
CA ALA A 308 5.76 -8.56 9.89
C ALA A 308 4.26 -8.25 9.91
N ALA A 309 3.83 -7.33 10.78
CA ALA A 309 2.47 -6.78 10.78
C ALA A 309 2.57 -5.31 10.39
N SER A 310 2.54 -5.04 9.09
CA SER A 310 2.80 -3.70 8.56
C SER A 310 1.70 -3.25 7.62
N GLU A 311 1.48 -1.94 7.55
CA GLU A 311 0.62 -1.30 6.54
C GLU A 311 1.11 -1.64 5.12
N MET A 312 2.42 -1.65 4.91
CA MET A 312 3.03 -1.93 3.62
C MET A 312 4.14 -2.97 3.73
N PHE A 313 4.27 -3.80 2.69
CA PHE A 313 5.44 -4.63 2.47
C PHE A 313 6.54 -3.81 1.80
N VAL A 314 7.48 -3.29 2.59
CA VAL A 314 8.63 -2.53 2.12
C VAL A 314 9.82 -3.45 1.81
N GLU A 315 10.76 -2.99 0.98
CA GLU A 315 11.97 -3.75 0.59
C GLU A 315 12.73 -4.29 1.81
N GLY A 316 12.78 -3.51 2.91
CA GLY A 316 13.40 -3.93 4.16
C GLY A 316 12.90 -5.28 4.69
N PHE A 317 11.61 -5.59 4.53
CA PHE A 317 11.07 -6.89 4.93
C PHE A 317 11.55 -8.03 4.02
N ALA A 318 11.74 -7.79 2.72
CA ALA A 318 12.36 -8.78 1.84
C ALA A 318 13.79 -9.12 2.33
N HIS A 319 14.58 -8.12 2.72
CA HIS A 319 15.92 -8.34 3.29
C HIS A 319 15.90 -9.14 4.60
N LEU A 320 14.89 -8.94 5.46
CA LEU A 320 14.73 -9.73 6.69
C LEU A 320 14.22 -11.15 6.41
N TYR A 321 13.37 -11.32 5.40
CA TYR A 321 12.91 -12.63 4.94
C TYR A 321 14.07 -13.47 4.42
N ASP A 322 14.86 -12.92 3.49
CA ASP A 322 16.04 -13.55 2.92
C ASP A 322 17.11 -13.87 3.98
N ALA A 323 17.15 -13.07 5.06
CA ALA A 323 18.03 -13.32 6.19
C ALA A 323 17.54 -14.43 7.12
N GLY A 324 16.36 -15.02 6.91
CA GLY A 324 15.77 -16.03 7.78
C GLY A 324 15.21 -15.48 9.09
N ILE A 325 14.94 -14.17 9.14
CA ILE A 325 14.41 -13.49 10.33
C ILE A 325 12.88 -13.48 10.31
N LEU A 326 12.25 -13.17 9.17
CA LEU A 326 10.79 -13.22 9.02
C LEU A 326 10.31 -14.64 8.75
N LYS A 327 10.18 -15.44 9.81
CA LYS A 327 9.74 -16.85 9.71
C LYS A 327 8.73 -17.25 10.77
N ARG A 328 8.41 -16.37 11.73
CA ARG A 328 7.39 -16.66 12.72
C ARG A 328 6.01 -16.55 12.08
N LYS A 329 5.21 -17.61 12.21
CA LYS A 329 3.82 -17.61 11.73
C LYS A 329 2.90 -16.95 12.77
N VAL A 330 1.88 -16.26 12.27
CA VAL A 330 0.77 -15.73 13.06
C VAL A 330 -0.53 -16.17 12.40
N TYR A 331 -1.47 -16.61 13.23
CA TYR A 331 -2.75 -17.14 12.78
C TYR A 331 -3.85 -16.09 13.03
N PRO A 332 -4.83 -15.95 12.11
CA PRO A 332 -5.87 -14.93 12.23
C PRO A 332 -6.78 -15.07 13.46
N ASP A 333 -6.93 -16.30 13.97
CA ASP A 333 -7.76 -16.58 15.14
C ASP A 333 -6.97 -16.38 16.45
N ALA A 334 -7.47 -15.49 17.31
CA ALA A 334 -6.79 -15.11 18.54
C ALA A 334 -6.78 -16.24 19.58
N GLN A 335 -7.80 -17.10 19.62
CA GLN A 335 -7.86 -18.21 20.56
C GLN A 335 -6.87 -19.31 20.15
N ILE A 336 -6.84 -19.66 18.86
CA ILE A 336 -5.84 -20.58 18.30
C ILE A 336 -4.42 -20.03 18.53
N GLN A 337 -4.18 -18.76 18.22
CA GLN A 337 -2.87 -18.13 18.43
C GLN A 337 -2.45 -18.17 19.91
N THR A 338 -3.40 -18.01 20.85
CA THR A 338 -3.14 -18.09 22.29
C THR A 338 -2.69 -19.49 22.70
N LEU A 339 -3.38 -20.54 22.21
CA LEU A 339 -2.99 -21.93 22.48
C LEU A 339 -1.60 -22.26 21.91
N ILE A 340 -1.27 -21.75 20.73
CA ILE A 340 0.07 -21.91 20.13
C ILE A 340 1.13 -21.21 20.98
N ASN A 341 0.86 -19.99 21.44
CA ASN A 341 1.78 -19.25 22.31
C ASN A 341 2.03 -19.97 23.65
N GLN A 342 1.03 -20.70 24.16
CA GLN A 342 1.13 -21.52 25.37
C GLN A 342 1.78 -22.89 25.14
N GLY A 343 2.07 -23.24 23.88
CA GLY A 343 2.62 -24.56 23.52
C GLY A 343 1.60 -25.70 23.60
N LEU A 344 0.31 -25.40 23.72
CA LEU A 344 -0.78 -26.39 23.77
C LEU A 344 -1.20 -26.86 22.37
N LEU A 345 -0.95 -26.04 21.35
CA LEU A 345 -1.11 -26.39 19.94
C LEU A 345 0.22 -26.23 19.20
N ALA A 346 0.52 -27.18 18.32
CA ALA A 346 1.65 -27.10 17.40
C ALA A 346 1.24 -26.46 16.06
N GLU A 347 2.22 -26.01 15.27
CA GLU A 347 1.96 -25.43 13.94
C GLU A 347 1.39 -26.45 12.93
N GLY A 348 1.61 -27.74 13.16
CA GLY A 348 0.92 -28.80 12.42
C GLY A 348 -0.36 -29.17 13.15
N VAL A 349 -1.48 -29.26 12.43
CA VAL A 349 -2.78 -29.68 12.99
C VAL A 349 -2.62 -31.09 13.56
N PRO A 350 -2.57 -31.27 14.89
CA PRO A 350 -2.40 -32.60 15.45
C PRO A 350 -3.69 -33.40 15.24
N ALA A 351 -3.59 -34.73 15.18
CA ALA A 351 -4.76 -35.59 14.95
C ALA A 351 -5.87 -35.38 16.00
N ASN A 352 -5.51 -34.95 17.21
CA ASN A 352 -6.42 -34.65 18.31
C ASN A 352 -6.79 -33.17 18.43
N VAL A 353 -6.65 -32.35 17.38
CA VAL A 353 -6.94 -30.91 17.43
C VAL A 353 -8.35 -30.61 17.96
N ILE A 354 -9.36 -31.40 17.56
CA ILE A 354 -10.75 -31.20 17.99
C ILE A 354 -10.87 -31.40 19.50
N GLU A 355 -10.21 -32.41 20.06
CA GLU A 355 -10.20 -32.66 21.51
C GLU A 355 -9.54 -31.49 22.27
N ILE A 356 -8.43 -30.97 21.75
CA ILE A 356 -7.74 -29.81 22.34
C ILE A 356 -8.67 -28.58 22.31
N LEU A 357 -9.35 -28.34 21.20
CA LEU A 357 -10.28 -27.21 21.07
C LEU A 357 -11.50 -27.34 21.99
N LEU A 358 -12.09 -28.53 22.11
CA LEU A 358 -13.21 -28.80 23.04
C LEU A 358 -12.79 -28.65 24.51
N GLN A 359 -11.64 -29.23 24.90
CA GLN A 359 -11.12 -29.14 26.27
C GLN A 359 -10.81 -27.70 26.71
N ASN A 360 -10.50 -26.82 25.75
CA ASN A 360 -10.21 -25.41 25.99
C ASN A 360 -11.39 -24.48 25.68
N ASN A 361 -12.60 -25.02 25.48
CA ASN A 361 -13.82 -24.26 25.19
C ASN A 361 -13.70 -23.30 23.99
N ILE A 362 -12.98 -23.71 22.94
CA ILE A 362 -12.92 -22.98 21.66
C ILE A 362 -14.03 -23.45 20.70
N LEU A 363 -14.39 -24.74 20.79
CA LEU A 363 -15.52 -25.33 20.08
C LEU A 363 -16.55 -25.80 21.12
N ASP A 364 -17.81 -25.78 20.71
CA ASP A 364 -18.95 -26.29 21.49
C ASP A 364 -19.22 -27.78 21.22
#